data_AF-A0AAV6Z9I4-F1
#
_entry.id   AF-A0AAV6Z9I4-F1
#
_cell.length_a   1.000
_cell.length_b   1.000
_cell.length_c   1.000
_cell.angle_alpha   90.00
_cell.angle_beta   90.00
_cell.angle_gamma   90.00
#
_symmetry.space_group_name_H-M   'P 1'
#
loop_
_entity.id
_entity.type
_entity.pdbx_description
1 polymer ?
#
loop_
_entity_poly.entity_id
_entity_poly.type
_entity_poly.pdbx_seq_one_letter_code
_entity_poly.pdbx_strand_id
1 'polypeptide(L)'
;MKDPTPGFYFCKQISAQEFEEQKVVTSQAAIMELLEGIVKDKNLSMKDKKKKLKQFQREYPEIYRSRFPTTESEARLFGDKPTIKQPMLVLRRPKFRNIRY
;
A
#
# COMPACT_ATOMS: atom_id res chain seq x y z
N MET A 1 -11.29 -54.09 -6.86
CA MET A 1 -10.43 -52.90 -6.70
C MET A 1 -9.53 -52.85 -7.92
N LYS A 2 -9.60 -51.78 -8.71
CA LYS A 2 -8.88 -51.66 -9.99
C LYS A 2 -7.96 -50.47 -9.85
N ASP A 3 -6.68 -50.72 -9.60
CA ASP A 3 -5.65 -49.70 -9.49
C ASP A 3 -5.53 -48.93 -10.81
N PRO A 4 -5.54 -47.59 -10.80
CA PRO A 4 -5.45 -46.82 -12.04
C PRO A 4 -4.02 -46.84 -12.58
N THR A 5 -3.94 -47.19 -13.85
CA THR A 5 -2.79 -47.15 -14.76
C THR A 5 -1.92 -45.90 -14.55
N PRO A 6 -0.58 -45.97 -14.69
CA PRO A 6 0.25 -44.76 -14.71
C PRO A 6 -0.02 -43.99 -16.00
N GLY A 7 -1.10 -43.22 -16.00
CA GLY A 7 -1.42 -42.26 -17.04
C GLY A 7 -0.45 -41.11 -16.93
N PHE A 8 0.29 -40.85 -18.00
CA PHE A 8 1.08 -39.63 -18.10
C PHE A 8 0.15 -38.43 -17.92
N TYR A 9 0.41 -37.62 -16.88
CA TYR A 9 -0.33 -36.39 -16.65
C TYR A 9 0.33 -35.27 -17.44
N PHE A 10 -0.42 -34.67 -18.35
CA PHE A 10 0.03 -33.52 -19.12
C PHE A 10 -0.65 -32.26 -18.60
N CYS A 11 0.08 -31.14 -18.58
CA CYS A 11 -0.49 -29.85 -18.25
C CYS A 11 -1.48 -29.43 -19.33
N LYS A 12 -2.69 -29.02 -18.91
CA LYS A 12 -3.67 -28.39 -19.80
C LYS A 12 -3.34 -26.90 -19.92
N GLN A 13 -3.34 -26.38 -21.14
CA GLN A 13 -3.20 -24.94 -21.35
C GLN A 13 -4.45 -24.23 -20.86
N ILE A 14 -4.27 -23.24 -19.99
CA ILE A 14 -5.33 -22.35 -19.51
C ILE A 14 -5.44 -21.13 -20.43
N SER A 15 -6.65 -20.58 -20.53
CA SER A 15 -6.87 -19.34 -21.28
C SER A 15 -6.27 -18.13 -20.54
N ALA A 16 -6.05 -17.03 -21.27
CA ALA A 16 -5.54 -15.80 -20.67
C ALA A 16 -6.50 -15.22 -19.61
N GLN A 17 -7.80 -15.41 -19.78
CA GLN A 17 -8.81 -15.00 -18.81
C GLN A 17 -8.72 -15.84 -17.53
N GLU A 18 -8.67 -17.18 -17.65
CA GLU A 18 -8.52 -18.08 -16.51
C GLU A 18 -7.19 -17.85 -15.78
N PHE A 19 -6.12 -17.51 -16.50
CA PHE A 19 -4.85 -17.13 -15.90
C PHE A 19 -5.00 -15.90 -15.01
N GLU A 20 -5.66 -14.85 -15.50
CA GLU A 20 -5.83 -13.63 -14.71
C GLU A 20 -6.77 -13.88 -13.53
N GLU A 21 -7.84 -14.66 -13.69
CA GLU A 21 -8.73 -15.07 -12.59
C GLU A 21 -8.00 -15.91 -11.52
N GLN A 22 -7.18 -16.89 -11.92
CA GLN A 22 -6.41 -17.71 -10.97
C GLN A 22 -5.30 -16.92 -10.26
N LYS A 23 -4.65 -16.02 -11.01
CA LYS A 23 -3.68 -15.08 -10.46
C LYS A 23 -4.36 -14.18 -9.43
N VAL A 24 -5.55 -13.66 -9.74
CA VAL A 24 -6.37 -12.86 -8.81
C VAL A 24 -6.68 -13.67 -7.54
N VAL A 25 -7.20 -14.90 -7.66
CA VAL A 25 -7.66 -15.69 -6.50
C VAL A 25 -6.52 -16.14 -5.58
N THR A 26 -5.42 -16.64 -6.14
CA THR A 26 -4.37 -17.29 -5.33
C THR A 26 -3.29 -16.30 -4.89
N SER A 27 -2.88 -15.40 -5.79
CA SER A 27 -1.78 -14.47 -5.49
C SER A 27 -2.26 -13.25 -4.71
N GLN A 28 -3.46 -12.72 -4.97
CA GLN A 28 -3.91 -11.52 -4.26
C GLN A 28 -4.20 -11.80 -2.80
N ALA A 29 -4.69 -12.99 -2.47
CA ALA A 29 -4.90 -13.41 -1.08
C ALA A 29 -3.57 -13.42 -0.31
N ALA A 30 -2.52 -14.03 -0.88
CA ALA A 30 -1.18 -14.03 -0.29
C ALA A 30 -0.60 -12.61 -0.17
N ILE A 31 -0.80 -11.76 -1.18
CA ILE A 31 -0.35 -10.37 -1.16
C ILE A 31 -1.10 -9.57 -0.08
N MET A 32 -2.41 -9.80 0.10
CA MET A 32 -3.20 -9.19 1.17
C MET A 32 -2.71 -9.64 2.55
N GLU A 33 -2.33 -10.90 2.71
CA GLU A 33 -1.74 -11.42 3.94
C GLU A 33 -0.40 -10.73 4.26
N LEU A 34 0.46 -10.51 3.25
CA LEU A 34 1.71 -9.74 3.41
C LEU A 34 1.44 -8.31 3.92
N LEU A 35 0.42 -7.64 3.36
CA LEU A 35 0.00 -6.31 3.79
C LEU A 35 -0.46 -6.31 5.26
N GLU A 36 -1.27 -7.28 5.65
CA GLU A 36 -1.70 -7.45 7.04
C GLU A 36 -0.55 -7.75 7.99
N GLY A 37 0.42 -8.57 7.55
CA GLY A 37 1.64 -8.86 8.29
C GLY A 37 2.42 -7.59 8.61
N ILE A 38 2.67 -6.72 7.62
CA ILE A 38 3.38 -5.45 7.80
C ILE A 38 2.65 -4.54 8.80
N VAL A 39 1.32 -4.52 8.74
CA VAL A 39 0.48 -3.71 9.63
C VAL A 39 0.50 -4.23 11.07
N LYS A 40 0.27 -5.54 11.25
CA LYS A 40 0.18 -6.22 12.56
C LYS A 40 1.53 -6.39 13.25
N ASP A 41 2.63 -6.37 12.51
CA ASP A 41 3.98 -6.55 13.06
C ASP A 41 4.27 -5.48 14.13
N LYS A 42 4.56 -5.90 15.37
CA LYS A 42 4.84 -4.97 16.49
C LYS A 42 6.32 -4.62 16.61
N ASN A 43 7.20 -5.34 15.92
CA ASN A 43 8.65 -5.17 15.97
C ASN A 43 9.11 -4.07 15.00
N LEU A 44 8.35 -3.79 13.94
CA LEU A 44 8.63 -2.72 13.00
C LEU A 44 8.27 -1.34 13.58
N SER A 45 9.24 -0.43 13.54
CA SER A 45 9.01 0.99 13.82
C SER A 45 7.99 1.58 12.84
N MET A 46 7.19 2.55 13.30
CA MET A 46 6.21 3.27 12.48
C MET A 46 6.81 3.89 11.22
N LYS A 47 8.10 4.25 11.26
CA LYS A 47 8.84 4.78 10.11
C LYS A 47 9.05 3.71 9.03
N ASP A 48 9.40 2.49 9.44
CA ASP A 48 9.66 1.39 8.51
C ASP A 48 8.37 0.76 7.99
N LYS A 49 7.32 0.71 8.82
CA LYS A 49 5.95 0.41 8.35
C LYS A 49 5.52 1.36 7.24
N LYS A 50 5.71 2.68 7.41
CA LYS A 50 5.42 3.68 6.36
C LYS A 50 6.22 3.45 5.08
N LYS A 51 7.51 3.09 5.18
CA LYS A 51 8.35 2.81 4.00
C LYS A 51 7.87 1.57 3.27
N LYS A 52 7.63 0.47 3.98
CA LYS A 52 7.15 -0.78 3.39
C LYS A 52 5.77 -0.62 2.77
N LEU A 53 4.86 0.13 3.42
CA LEU A 53 3.54 0.40 2.83
C LEU A 53 3.64 1.25 1.56
N LYS A 54 4.53 2.25 1.52
CA LYS A 54 4.79 3.03 0.30
C LYS A 54 5.38 2.18 -0.82
N GLN A 55 6.26 1.24 -0.49
CA GLN A 55 6.80 0.31 -1.46
C GLN A 55 5.71 -0.63 -1.99
N PHE A 56 4.87 -1.14 -1.09
CA PHE A 56 3.72 -1.97 -1.42
C PHE A 56 2.72 -1.24 -2.34
N GLN A 57 2.46 0.04 -2.10
CA GLN A 57 1.64 0.89 -2.98
C GLN A 57 2.21 0.98 -4.41
N ARG A 58 3.54 0.96 -4.58
CA ARG A 58 4.18 1.03 -5.90
C ARG A 58 4.12 -0.28 -6.65
N GLU A 59 4.34 -1.40 -5.96
CA GLU A 59 4.35 -2.73 -6.57
C GLU A 59 2.94 -3.27 -6.81
N TYR A 60 2.00 -2.99 -5.91
CA TYR A 60 0.63 -3.53 -5.94
C TYR A 60 -0.45 -2.46 -5.68
N PRO A 61 -0.60 -1.47 -6.58
CA PRO A 61 -1.54 -0.36 -6.40
C PRO A 61 -3.01 -0.80 -6.36
N GLU A 62 -3.39 -1.81 -7.14
CA GLU A 62 -4.77 -2.30 -7.20
C GLU A 62 -5.22 -2.96 -5.89
N ILE A 63 -4.36 -3.80 -5.31
CA ILE A 63 -4.64 -4.49 -4.04
C ILE A 63 -4.69 -3.48 -2.90
N TYR A 64 -3.79 -2.48 -2.90
CA TYR A 64 -3.81 -1.41 -1.92
C TYR A 64 -5.11 -0.61 -1.97
N ARG A 65 -5.59 -0.26 -3.18
CA ARG A 65 -6.84 0.48 -3.39
C ARG A 65 -8.07 -0.33 -3.00
N SER A 66 -8.07 -1.64 -3.25
CA SER A 66 -9.15 -2.55 -2.85
C SER A 66 -9.27 -2.66 -1.32
N ARG A 67 -8.14 -2.69 -0.60
CA ARG A 67 -8.11 -2.81 0.87
C ARG A 67 -8.36 -1.49 1.61
N PHE A 68 -7.94 -0.37 1.04
CA PHE A 68 -8.17 0.99 1.58
C PHE A 68 -8.98 1.84 0.60
N PRO A 69 -10.28 1.56 0.40
CA PRO A 69 -11.12 2.34 -0.50
C PRO A 69 -11.38 3.77 0.02
N THR A 70 -11.27 4.00 1.33
CA THR A 70 -11.51 5.29 2.00
C THR A 70 -10.30 5.76 2.80
N THR A 71 -10.02 7.07 2.74
CA THR A 71 -8.89 7.73 3.43
C THR A 71 -8.91 7.55 4.95
N GLU A 72 -10.09 7.29 5.54
CA GLU A 72 -10.25 7.01 6.96
C GLU A 72 -9.58 5.68 7.39
N SER A 73 -9.65 4.66 6.54
CA SER A 73 -9.03 3.36 6.83
C SER A 73 -7.50 3.42 6.77
N GLU A 74 -6.96 4.32 5.95
CA GLU A 74 -5.53 4.66 5.92
C GLU A 74 -5.11 5.47 7.16
N ALA A 75 -5.95 6.42 7.60
CA ALA A 75 -5.68 7.27 8.77
C ALA A 75 -5.60 6.47 10.09
N ARG A 76 -6.43 5.43 10.25
CA ARG A 76 -6.39 4.52 11.42
C ARG A 76 -5.05 3.81 11.58
N LEU A 77 -4.31 3.57 10.50
CA LEU A 77 -3.00 2.92 10.55
C LEU A 77 -1.86 3.88 10.83
N PHE A 78 -1.98 5.12 10.36
CA PHE A 78 -0.89 6.07 10.40
C PHE A 78 -0.99 7.10 11.52
N GLY A 79 -2.10 7.09 12.28
CA GLY A 79 -2.35 7.94 13.44
C GLY A 79 -2.11 9.40 13.08
N ASP A 80 -3.17 10.08 12.62
CA ASP A 80 -3.21 11.50 12.23
C ASP A 80 -1.86 12.04 11.82
N LYS A 81 -1.55 11.97 10.52
CA LYS A 81 -0.52 12.84 9.96
C LYS A 81 -1.03 14.25 10.26
N PRO A 82 -0.40 15.03 11.17
CA PRO A 82 -0.88 16.38 11.40
C PRO A 82 -0.43 17.15 10.18
N THR A 83 -1.30 17.19 9.15
CA THR A 83 -1.17 18.14 8.06
C THR A 83 -1.64 19.48 8.60
N ILE A 84 -1.02 19.93 9.69
CA ILE A 84 -1.10 21.32 10.15
C ILE A 84 -0.39 22.09 9.05
N LYS A 85 -1.16 22.52 8.04
CA LYS A 85 -0.73 23.53 7.10
C LYS A 85 -0.42 24.74 7.97
N GLN A 86 0.86 24.97 8.26
CA GLN A 86 1.24 26.11 9.09
C GLN A 86 0.70 27.37 8.40
N PRO A 87 -0.09 28.21 9.09
CA PRO A 87 -0.42 29.51 8.54
C PRO A 87 0.91 30.25 8.35
N MET A 88 1.24 30.56 7.10
CA MET A 88 2.42 31.34 6.77
C MET A 88 2.30 32.69 7.48
N LEU A 89 3.02 32.87 8.58
CA LEU A 89 3.17 34.18 9.21
C LEU A 89 4.05 35.03 8.27
N VAL A 90 3.42 35.73 7.34
CA VAL A 90 4.06 36.75 6.51
C VAL A 90 4.40 37.95 7.39
N LEU A 91 5.59 37.93 7.98
CA LEU A 91 6.15 39.11 8.63
C LEU A 91 6.51 40.13 7.54
N ARG A 92 5.61 41.07 7.27
CA ARG A 92 5.89 42.22 6.38
C ARG A 92 7.08 42.99 6.96
N ARG A 93 8.21 42.98 6.24
CA ARG A 93 9.39 43.76 6.61
C ARG A 93 9.03 45.25 6.69
N PRO A 94 9.31 45.95 7.79
CA PRO A 94 9.15 47.40 7.83
C PRO A 94 10.15 48.06 6.88
N LYS A 95 9.65 48.88 5.95
CA LYS A 95 10.50 49.76 5.13
C LYS A 95 11.04 50.85 6.05
N PHE A 96 12.27 50.71 6.50
CA PHE A 96 13.01 51.81 7.09
C PHE A 96 13.14 52.92 6.04
N ARG A 97 12.40 54.02 6.21
CA ARG A 97 12.66 55.25 5.47
C ARG A 97 13.92 55.86 6.10
N ASN A 98 14.98 55.95 5.29
CA ASN A 98 16.20 56.65 5.66
C ASN A 98 15.87 58.11 5.96
N ILE A 99 15.93 58.50 7.24
CA ILE A 99 15.97 59.90 7.65
C ILE A 99 17.40 60.35 7.39
N ARG A 100 17.60 61.18 6.37
CA ARG A 100 18.86 61.92 6.22
C ARG A 100 18.75 63.16 7.10
N TYR A 101 19.69 63.31 8.02
CA TYR A 101 19.96 64.57 8.71
C TYR A 101 20.82 65.45 7.81
#